data_AF-A0A3B8JRL7-F1
#
_entry.id   AF-A0A3B8JRL7-F1
#
_cell.length_a   1.000
_cell.length_b   1.000
_cell.length_c   1.000
_cell.angle_alpha   90.00
_cell.angle_beta   90.00
_cell.angle_gamma   90.00
#
_symmetry.space_group_name_H-M   'P 1'
#
loop_
_entity.id
_entity.type
_entity.pdbx_description
1 polymer ?
#
loop_
_entity_poly.entity_id
_entity_poly.type
_entity_poly.pdbx_seq_one_letter_code
_entity_poly.pdbx_strand_id
1 'polypeptide(L)' 'YEFYQKCGFVIVGVVPDANGLGKPDIYMAKPVSPER' A
#
# COMPACT_ATOMS: atom_id res chain seq x y z
N TYR A 1 8.03 3.88 -1.47
CA TYR A 1 6.75 3.87 -0.74
C TYR A 1 6.50 5.17 0.05
N GLU A 2 7.55 5.92 0.44
CA GLU A 2 7.40 7.15 1.25
C GLU A 2 6.51 8.24 0.65
N PHE A 3 6.44 8.37 -0.68
CA PHE A 3 5.55 9.33 -1.34
C PHE A 3 4.08 9.15 -0.89
N TYR A 4 3.56 7.93 -1.02
CA TYR A 4 2.18 7.62 -0.66
C TYR A 4 1.94 7.71 0.85
N GLN A 5 2.95 7.39 1.68
CA GLN A 5 2.89 7.64 3.13
C GLN A 5 2.73 9.12 3.46
N LYS A 6 3.47 10.00 2.78
CA LYS A 6 3.33 11.47 2.92
C LYS A 6 1.95 11.96 2.43
N CYS A 7 1.33 11.28 1.47
CA CYS A 7 -0.06 11.53 1.07
C CYS A 7 -1.12 10.97 2.04
N GLY A 8 -0.70 10.27 3.09
CA GLY A 8 -1.57 9.69 4.12
C GLY A 8 -2.05 8.26 3.83
N PHE A 9 -1.43 7.56 2.88
CA PHE A 9 -1.70 6.13 2.66
C PHE A 9 -0.83 5.27 3.58
N VAL A 10 -1.39 4.16 4.05
CA VAL A 10 -0.68 3.19 4.88
C VAL A 10 -0.60 1.84 4.17
N ILE A 11 0.43 1.05 4.48
CA ILE A 11 0.55 -0.31 3.97
C ILE A 11 -0.56 -1.15 4.60
N VAL A 12 -1.36 -1.82 3.78
CA VAL A 12 -2.47 -2.68 4.22
C VAL A 12 -2.28 -4.14 3.83
N GLY A 13 -1.28 -4.43 2.98
CA GLY A 13 -0.99 -5.80 2.57
C GLY A 13 0.20 -5.88 1.63
N VAL A 14 0.68 -7.10 1.45
CA VAL A 14 1.77 -7.44 0.52
C VAL A 14 1.40 -8.74 -0.19
N VAL A 15 1.64 -8.80 -1.50
CA VAL A 15 1.56 -10.03 -2.28
C VAL A 15 2.99 -10.43 -2.66
N PRO A 16 3.58 -11.48 -2.05
CA PRO A 16 5.03 -11.74 -2.12
C PRO A 16 5.62 -11.96 -3.51
N ASP A 17 4.89 -12.60 -4.43
CA ASP A 17 5.40 -13.00 -5.75
C ASP A 17 4.52 -12.49 -6.90
N ALA A 18 3.86 -11.34 -6.71
CA ALA A 18 2.91 -10.77 -7.68
C ALA A 18 3.52 -10.59 -9.08
N ASN A 19 4.81 -10.25 -9.14
CA ASN A 19 5.54 -9.99 -10.38
C ASN A 19 6.62 -11.05 -10.68
N GLY A 20 6.44 -12.26 -10.13
CA GLY A 20 7.42 -13.35 -10.16
C GLY A 20 8.13 -13.56 -8.82
N LEU A 21 8.91 -14.64 -8.73
CA LEU A 21 9.55 -15.08 -7.48
C LEU A 21 10.41 -13.96 -6.86
N GLY A 22 10.15 -13.63 -5.60
CA GLY A 22 10.84 -12.60 -4.83
C GLY A 22 10.53 -11.17 -5.25
N LYS A 23 9.48 -10.96 -6.08
CA LYS A 23 9.08 -9.63 -6.56
C LYS A 23 7.69 -9.27 -6.02
N PRO A 24 7.64 -8.70 -4.81
CA PRO A 24 6.38 -8.40 -4.16
C PRO A 24 5.71 -7.16 -4.73
N ASP A 25 4.39 -7.14 -4.67
CA ASP A 25 3.59 -5.92 -4.74
C ASP A 25 3.14 -5.52 -3.33
N ILE A 26 3.07 -4.21 -3.09
CA ILE A 26 2.65 -3.62 -1.82
C ILE A 26 1.32 -2.89 -2.04
N TYR A 27 0.31 -3.27 -1.27
CA TYR A 27 -0.96 -2.57 -1.24
C TYR A 27 -0.96 -1.47 -0.20
N MET A 28 -1.38 -0.28 -0.61
CA MET A 28 -1.51 0.89 0.24
C MET A 28 -2.92 1.47 0.13
N ALA A 29 -3.50 1.86 1.25
CA ALA A 29 -4.85 2.43 1.30
C ALA A 29 -4.93 3.66 2.19
N LYS A 30 -5.92 4.51 1.91
CA LYS A 30 -6.30 5.70 2.68
C LYS A 30 -7.83 5.83 2.65
N PRO A 31 -8.50 6.14 3.77
CA PRO A 31 -9.92 6.47 3.75
C PRO A 31 -10.21 7.64 2.80
N VAL A 32 -11.25 7.52 1.98
CA VAL A 32 -11.65 8.57 1.02
C VAL A 32 -12.32 9.76 1.74
N SER A 33 -13.05 9.48 2.81
CA SER A 33 -13.58 10.48 3.74
C SER A 33 -12.87 10.29 5.09
N PRO A 34 -12.58 11.37 5.83
CA PRO A 34 -12.35 11.21 7.26
C PRO A 34 -13.57 10.48 7.86
N GLU A 35 -13.30 9.54 8.76
CA GLU A 35 -14.37 8.90 9.55
C GLU A 35 -15.21 9.99 10.23
N ARG A 36 -16.52 9.76 10.34
CA ARG A 36 -17.40 10.67 11.08
C ARG A 36 -17.01 10.76 12.54
#